data_AF-A0A537MZ86-F1
#
_entry.id   AF-A0A537MZ86-F1
#
_cell.length_a   1.000
_cell.length_b   1.000
_cell.length_c   1.000
_cell.angle_alpha   90.00
_cell.angle_beta   90.00
_cell.angle_gamma   90.00
#
_symmetry.space_group_name_H-M   'P 1'
#
loop_
_entity.id
_entity.type
_entity.pdbx_description
1 polymer ?
#
loop_
_entity_poly.entity_id
_entity_poly.type
_entity_poly.pdbx_seq_one_letter_code
_entity_poly.pdbx_strand_id
1 'polypeptide(L)'
;MITRRSALVGATALPFGAQAQAKFPDRPVKLIVPWAAGGPADAGFRIMAESVAKKLGQPMVVENKAGASGVLGAMALQDAKPDGYTISQMHMSVLRQPLLNKSLTYNPITDLTYILQVTGYVMGVVVRSEAPWKTLPELL
;
A
#
# COMPACT_ATOMS: atom_id res chain seq x y z
N MET A 1 -56.70 -54.43 -11.32
CA MET A 1 -55.87 -54.35 -10.10
C MET A 1 -54.41 -54.50 -10.49
N ILE A 2 -53.59 -53.46 -10.28
CA ILE A 2 -52.18 -53.50 -9.82
C ILE A 2 -51.69 -52.04 -9.80
N THR A 3 -51.34 -51.62 -8.59
CA THR A 3 -50.94 -50.30 -8.14
C THR A 3 -49.50 -49.98 -8.57
N ARG A 4 -49.22 -48.78 -9.09
CA ARG A 4 -47.85 -48.21 -9.08
C ARG A 4 -47.90 -46.75 -8.66
N ARG A 5 -47.76 -46.56 -7.34
CA ARG A 5 -47.42 -45.27 -6.72
C ARG A 5 -45.97 -44.95 -7.11
N SER A 6 -45.77 -43.99 -8.01
CA SER A 6 -44.44 -43.43 -8.28
C SER A 6 -44.07 -42.52 -7.12
N ALA A 7 -43.11 -42.95 -6.30
CA ALA A 7 -42.60 -42.20 -5.16
C ALA A 7 -41.77 -41.01 -5.66
N LEU A 8 -42.10 -39.83 -5.13
CA LEU A 8 -41.37 -38.58 -5.23
C LEU A 8 -40.02 -38.75 -4.52
N VAL A 9 -38.90 -38.78 -5.26
CA VAL A 9 -37.57 -38.57 -4.67
C VAL A 9 -37.30 -37.07 -4.70
N GLY A 10 -37.70 -36.39 -3.63
CA GLY A 10 -37.33 -35.01 -3.39
C GLY A 10 -35.84 -34.92 -3.16
N ALA A 11 -35.11 -34.39 -4.15
CA ALA A 11 -33.73 -33.96 -3.97
C ALA A 11 -33.71 -32.79 -2.99
N THR A 12 -33.46 -33.09 -1.72
CA THR A 12 -33.11 -32.08 -0.72
C THR A 12 -31.76 -31.48 -1.13
N ALA A 13 -31.81 -30.36 -1.85
CA ALA A 13 -30.67 -29.49 -2.02
C ALA A 13 -30.24 -29.00 -0.62
N LEU A 14 -29.21 -29.64 -0.06
CA LEU A 14 -28.53 -29.12 1.11
C LEU A 14 -28.06 -27.70 0.76
N PRO A 15 -28.47 -26.65 1.50
CA PRO A 15 -27.92 -25.33 1.29
C PRO A 15 -26.42 -25.44 1.61
N PHE A 16 -25.59 -25.34 0.57
CA PHE A 16 -24.18 -25.03 0.75
C PHE A 16 -24.16 -23.70 1.52
N GLY A 17 -23.92 -23.79 2.82
CA GLY A 17 -23.85 -22.63 3.69
C GLY A 17 -22.85 -21.65 3.09
N ALA A 18 -23.31 -20.42 2.84
CA ALA A 18 -22.44 -19.33 2.44
C ALA A 18 -21.29 -19.25 3.45
N GLN A 19 -20.08 -19.65 3.03
CA GLN A 19 -18.87 -19.41 3.80
C GLN A 19 -18.78 -17.90 3.94
N ALA A 20 -19.07 -17.38 5.14
CA ALA A 20 -18.95 -15.96 5.41
C ALA A 20 -17.53 -15.54 5.06
N GLN A 21 -17.39 -14.68 4.04
CA GLN A 21 -16.10 -14.16 3.65
C GLN A 21 -15.50 -13.48 4.88
N ALA A 22 -14.30 -13.91 5.29
CA ALA A 22 -13.66 -13.39 6.47
C ALA A 22 -13.64 -11.85 6.39
N LYS A 23 -14.03 -11.17 7.48
CA LYS A 23 -14.07 -9.71 7.50
C LYS A 23 -12.66 -9.20 7.28
N PHE A 24 -12.47 -8.39 6.25
CA PHE A 24 -11.19 -7.73 6.03
C PHE A 24 -10.94 -6.68 7.13
N PRO A 25 -9.71 -6.58 7.69
CA PRO A 25 -8.63 -7.56 7.59
C PRO A 25 -8.82 -8.72 8.60
N ASP A 26 -8.50 -9.94 8.18
CA ASP A 26 -8.49 -11.15 9.03
C ASP A 26 -7.07 -11.64 9.39
N ARG A 27 -6.06 -10.96 8.85
CA ARG A 27 -4.63 -11.22 9.06
C ARG A 27 -3.86 -9.90 8.97
N PRO A 28 -2.57 -9.87 9.36
CA PRO A 28 -1.77 -8.65 9.31
C PRO A 28 -1.72 -8.01 7.91
N VAL A 29 -1.80 -6.69 7.87
CA VAL A 29 -1.61 -5.88 6.66
C VAL A 29 -0.14 -5.47 6.57
N LYS A 30 0.49 -5.66 5.41
CA LYS A 30 1.86 -5.23 5.15
C LYS A 30 1.86 -3.80 4.59
N LEU A 31 2.61 -2.92 5.24
CA LEU A 31 2.88 -1.56 4.78
C LEU A 31 4.34 -1.45 4.33
N ILE A 32 4.54 -1.29 3.02
CA ILE A 32 5.87 -1.05 2.45
C ILE A 32 6.21 0.44 2.57
N VAL A 33 7.38 0.72 3.15
CA VAL A 33 7.92 2.08 3.32
C VAL A 33 9.19 2.18 2.49
N PRO A 34 9.24 3.00 1.42
CA PRO A 34 10.35 3.00 0.46
C PRO A 34 11.54 3.85 0.95
N TRP A 35 11.81 3.84 2.25
CA TRP A 35 12.84 4.63 2.93
C TRP A 35 13.65 3.74 3.88
N ALA A 36 14.87 4.18 4.20
CA ALA A 36 15.70 3.49 5.19
C ALA A 36 15.01 3.46 6.56
N ALA A 37 15.14 2.32 7.24
CA ALA A 37 14.62 2.14 8.59
C ALA A 37 15.28 3.13 9.57
N GLY A 38 14.51 3.63 10.54
CA GLY A 38 14.99 4.56 11.56
C GLY A 38 15.10 6.03 11.12
N GLY A 39 14.86 6.33 9.83
CA GLY A 39 14.77 7.71 9.36
C GLY A 39 13.48 8.42 9.80
N PRO A 40 13.39 9.76 9.66
CA PRO A 40 12.23 10.53 10.09
C PRO A 40 10.93 10.11 9.39
N ALA A 41 11.01 9.76 8.09
CA ALA A 41 9.86 9.23 7.35
C ALA A 41 9.40 7.88 7.93
N ASP A 42 10.32 6.94 8.17
CA ASP A 42 10.01 5.62 8.74
C ASP A 42 9.35 5.73 10.12
N ALA A 43 9.88 6.59 10.99
CA ALA A 43 9.29 6.84 12.30
C ALA A 43 7.83 7.28 12.21
N GLY A 44 7.50 8.22 11.30
CA GLY A 44 6.13 8.67 11.06
C GLY A 44 5.20 7.54 10.62
N PHE A 45 5.66 6.67 9.71
CA PHE A 45 4.86 5.53 9.25
C PHE A 45 4.65 4.46 10.31
N ARG A 46 5.62 4.25 11.21
CA ARG A 46 5.46 3.31 12.34
C ARG A 46 4.43 3.80 13.36
N ILE A 47 4.44 5.09 13.68
CA ILE A 47 3.42 5.71 14.55
C ILE A 47 2.02 5.59 13.94
N MET A 48 1.91 5.85 12.63
CA MET A 48 0.67 5.65 11.90
C MET A 48 0.24 4.18 11.92
N ALA A 49 1.19 3.25 11.74
CA ALA A 49 0.91 1.82 11.73
C ALA A 49 0.34 1.29 13.03
N GLU A 50 0.91 1.73 14.16
CA GLU A 50 0.36 1.41 15.48
C GLU A 50 -1.07 1.93 15.66
N SER A 51 -1.32 3.17 15.23
CA SER A 51 -2.64 3.80 15.34
C SER A 51 -3.70 3.10 14.48
N VAL A 52 -3.33 2.69 13.27
CA VAL A 52 -4.21 1.96 12.35
C VAL A 52 -4.45 0.54 12.86
N ALA A 53 -3.44 -0.15 13.40
CA ALA A 53 -3.59 -1.50 13.95
C ALA A 53 -4.66 -1.56 15.06
N LYS A 54 -4.70 -0.54 15.94
CA LYS A 54 -5.72 -0.40 16.98
C LYS A 54 -7.14 -0.27 16.41
N LYS A 55 -7.30 0.35 15.23
CA LYS A 55 -8.60 0.52 14.56
C LYS A 55 -9.03 -0.70 13.75
N LEU A 56 -8.07 -1.37 13.11
CA LEU A 56 -8.33 -2.54 12.26
C LEU A 56 -8.48 -3.84 13.06
N GLY A 57 -7.97 -3.89 14.30
CA GLY A 57 -7.94 -5.12 15.09
C GLY A 57 -6.92 -6.16 14.57
N GLN A 58 -6.11 -5.78 13.59
CA GLN A 58 -5.03 -6.59 13.02
C GLN A 58 -3.73 -5.77 12.97
N PRO A 59 -2.56 -6.41 13.14
CA PRO A 59 -1.29 -5.72 13.02
C PRO A 59 -1.10 -5.10 11.63
N MET A 60 -0.51 -3.90 11.58
CA MET A 60 0.06 -3.36 10.34
C MET A 60 1.59 -3.44 10.43
N VAL A 61 2.19 -4.32 9.62
CA VAL A 61 3.62 -4.65 9.65
C VAL A 61 4.36 -3.76 8.66
N VAL A 62 5.32 -2.97 9.16
CA VAL A 62 6.15 -2.08 8.35
C VAL A 62 7.35 -2.83 7.76
N GLU A 63 7.48 -2.82 6.44
CA GLU A 63 8.62 -3.36 5.70
C GLU A 63 9.34 -2.24 4.94
N ASN A 64 10.61 -1.99 5.27
CA ASN A 64 11.41 -0.96 4.61
C ASN A 64 12.05 -1.49 3.31
N LYS A 65 11.82 -0.79 2.19
CA LYS A 65 12.44 -1.06 0.88
C LYS A 65 13.13 0.19 0.33
N ALA A 66 14.30 0.51 0.87
CA ALA A 66 15.04 1.72 0.51
C ALA A 66 15.72 1.63 -0.87
N GLY A 67 15.87 2.77 -1.55
CA GLY A 67 16.60 2.89 -2.82
C GLY A 67 15.70 3.24 -4.02
N ALA A 68 16.30 3.27 -5.21
CA ALA A 68 15.64 3.59 -6.49
C ALA A 68 14.72 4.83 -6.43
N SER A 69 15.16 5.89 -5.75
CA SER A 69 14.37 7.12 -5.53
C SER A 69 12.96 6.86 -4.97
N GLY A 70 12.73 5.75 -4.28
CA GLY A 70 11.45 5.39 -3.66
C GLY A 70 10.47 4.63 -4.56
N VAL A 71 10.84 4.23 -5.79
CA VAL A 71 9.92 3.48 -6.67
C VAL A 71 9.74 2.01 -6.30
N LEU A 72 10.59 1.47 -5.41
CA LEU A 72 10.53 0.07 -5.00
C LEU A 72 9.20 -0.30 -4.32
N GLY A 73 8.52 0.67 -3.71
CA GLY A 73 7.17 0.48 -3.19
C GLY A 73 6.15 0.16 -4.28
N ALA A 74 6.14 0.95 -5.36
CA ALA A 74 5.26 0.72 -6.51
C ALA A 74 5.59 -0.59 -7.23
N MET A 75 6.88 -0.88 -7.44
CA MET A 75 7.33 -2.14 -8.04
C MET A 75 6.87 -3.36 -7.23
N ALA A 76 7.00 -3.31 -5.90
CA ALA A 76 6.56 -4.40 -5.04
C ALA A 76 5.03 -4.61 -5.05
N LEU A 77 4.24 -3.58 -5.42
CA LEU A 77 2.80 -3.71 -5.57
C LEU A 77 2.40 -4.36 -6.91
N GLN A 78 3.24 -4.29 -7.94
CA GLN A 78 2.98 -4.97 -9.21
C GLN A 78 2.93 -6.50 -9.05
N ASP A 79 3.76 -7.03 -8.14
CA ASP A 79 3.81 -8.47 -7.82
C ASP A 79 2.85 -8.86 -6.69
N ALA A 80 2.18 -7.90 -6.05
CA ALA A 80 1.31 -8.16 -4.92
C ALA A 80 -0.09 -8.57 -5.37
N LYS A 81 -0.75 -9.41 -4.56
CA LYS A 81 -2.17 -9.69 -4.76
C LYS A 81 -2.99 -8.41 -4.48
N PRO A 82 -3.97 -8.05 -5.33
CA PRO A 82 -4.82 -6.87 -5.13
C PRO A 82 -5.91 -7.16 -4.08
N ASP A 83 -5.54 -7.64 -2.90
CA ASP A 83 -6.43 -8.09 -1.83
C ASP A 83 -6.43 -7.16 -0.60
N GLY A 84 -5.72 -6.03 -0.68
CA GLY A 84 -5.62 -5.03 0.39
C GLY A 84 -4.63 -5.37 1.51
N TYR A 85 -4.02 -6.56 1.52
CA TYR A 85 -3.06 -6.94 2.56
C TYR A 85 -1.63 -6.50 2.28
N THR A 86 -1.36 -5.95 1.10
CA THR A 86 -0.11 -5.24 0.81
C THR A 86 -0.44 -3.84 0.31
N ILE A 87 -0.02 -2.84 1.06
CA ILE A 87 -0.08 -1.43 0.68
C ILE A 87 1.31 -0.84 0.78
N SER A 88 1.52 0.31 0.16
CA SER A 88 2.82 1.00 0.19
C SER A 88 2.63 2.50 0.29
N GLN A 89 3.57 3.16 0.96
CA GLN A 89 3.70 4.61 0.85
C GLN A 89 4.07 4.96 -0.59
N MET A 90 3.28 5.86 -1.20
CA MET A 90 3.51 6.36 -2.55
C MET A 90 4.16 7.74 -2.48
N HIS A 91 5.41 7.84 -2.93
CA HIS A 91 6.12 9.11 -3.06
C HIS A 91 5.91 9.71 -4.46
N MET A 92 6.06 11.04 -4.60
CA MET A 92 5.95 11.76 -5.88
C MET A 92 6.86 11.20 -6.98
N SER A 93 7.98 10.58 -6.60
CA SER A 93 8.87 9.92 -7.56
C SER A 93 8.20 8.77 -8.31
N VAL A 94 7.19 8.10 -7.74
CA VAL A 94 6.45 7.03 -8.41
C VAL A 94 5.77 7.54 -9.68
N LEU A 95 5.27 8.79 -9.66
CA LEU A 95 4.68 9.45 -10.82
C LEU A 95 5.75 9.94 -11.82
N ARG A 96 6.89 10.44 -11.32
CA ARG A 96 7.93 11.08 -12.15
C ARG A 96 8.86 10.07 -12.83
N GLN A 97 9.25 9.01 -12.14
CA GLN A 97 10.28 8.09 -12.59
C GLN A 97 9.93 7.34 -13.88
N PRO A 98 8.69 6.87 -14.12
CA PRO A 98 8.31 6.27 -15.40
C PRO A 98 8.48 7.22 -16.61
N LEU A 99 8.45 8.55 -16.39
CA LEU A 99 8.68 9.54 -17.44
C LEU A 99 10.18 9.73 -17.76
N LEU A 100 11.06 9.34 -16.83
CA LEU A 100 12.52 9.57 -16.92
C LEU A 100 13.29 8.28 -17.20
N ASN A 101 12.80 7.15 -16.69
CA ASN A 101 13.43 5.85 -16.81
C ASN A 101 12.51 4.87 -17.55
N LYS A 102 12.86 4.61 -18.82
CA LYS A 102 12.13 3.68 -19.69
C LYS A 102 12.16 2.22 -19.23
N SER A 103 13.03 1.86 -18.27
CA SER A 103 13.06 0.49 -17.72
C SER A 103 11.94 0.24 -16.71
N LEU A 104 11.24 1.28 -16.26
CA LEU A 104 10.09 1.13 -15.37
C LEU A 104 8.83 0.96 -16.22
N THR A 105 8.12 -0.14 -15.99
CA THR A 105 7.02 -0.59 -16.86
C THR A 105 5.64 -0.35 -16.28
N TYR A 106 5.53 0.06 -15.01
CA TYR A 106 4.23 0.35 -14.39
C TYR A 106 3.70 1.71 -14.86
N ASN A 107 2.40 1.79 -15.11
CA ASN A 107 1.68 3.04 -15.31
C ASN A 107 1.23 3.58 -13.94
N PRO A 108 1.77 4.74 -13.49
CA PRO A 108 1.49 5.25 -12.15
C PRO A 108 0.04 5.73 -11.96
N ILE A 109 -0.74 5.87 -13.04
CA ILE A 109 -2.12 6.34 -12.99
C ILE A 109 -3.10 5.17 -12.96
N THR A 110 -2.86 4.12 -13.74
CA THR A 110 -3.82 3.01 -13.93
C THR A 110 -3.50 1.77 -13.11
N ASP A 111 -2.22 1.53 -12.78
CA ASP A 111 -1.79 0.26 -12.21
C ASP A 111 -1.74 0.30 -10.68
N LEU A 112 -2.09 1.44 -10.08
CA LEU A 112 -2.04 1.69 -8.64
C LEU A 112 -3.37 2.28 -8.15
N THR A 113 -3.85 1.81 -7.00
CA THR A 113 -5.00 2.42 -6.31
C THR A 113 -4.51 3.32 -5.18
N TYR A 114 -4.70 4.62 -5.32
CA TYR A 114 -4.36 5.61 -4.30
C TYR A 114 -5.45 5.67 -3.22
N ILE A 115 -5.04 5.51 -1.96
CA ILE A 115 -5.98 5.40 -0.84
C ILE A 115 -6.20 6.76 -0.17
N LEU A 116 -5.12 7.36 0.35
CA LEU A 116 -5.20 8.65 1.05
C LEU A 116 -3.84 9.35 1.06
N GLN A 117 -3.85 10.68 1.09
CA GLN A 117 -2.65 11.49 1.30
C GLN A 117 -2.40 11.67 2.80
N VAL A 118 -1.29 11.11 3.29
CA VAL A 118 -0.93 11.13 4.72
C VAL A 118 0.00 12.29 5.11
N THR A 119 0.77 12.81 4.16
CA THR A 119 1.82 13.80 4.41
C THR A 119 1.86 14.83 3.30
N GLY A 120 2.04 16.10 3.65
CA GLY A 120 2.49 17.16 2.75
C GLY A 120 3.96 17.48 3.04
N TYR A 121 4.77 17.69 2.00
CA TYR A 121 6.16 18.09 2.16
C TYR A 121 6.31 19.57 1.82
N VAL A 122 6.90 20.33 2.75
CA VAL A 122 7.45 21.66 2.47
C VAL A 122 8.95 21.48 2.29
N MET A 123 9.45 21.72 1.08
CA MET A 123 10.88 21.67 0.79
C MET A 123 11.49 23.05 0.98
N GLY A 124 12.65 23.11 1.63
CA GLY A 124 13.45 24.32 1.80
C GLY A 124 14.79 24.19 1.09
N VAL A 125 15.37 25.34 0.72
CA VAL A 125 16.75 25.42 0.24
C VAL A 125 17.64 25.69 1.45
N VAL A 126 18.66 24.85 1.66
CA VAL A 126 19.60 24.98 2.76
C VAL A 126 21.03 25.00 2.23
N VAL A 127 21.90 25.77 2.89
CA VAL A 127 23.33 25.86 2.60
C VAL A 127 24.14 25.43 3.82
N ARG A 128 25.45 25.19 3.66
CA ARG A 128 26.35 25.00 4.80
C ARG A 128 26.35 26.25 5.69
N SER A 129 26.58 26.10 6.99
CA SER A 129 26.58 27.22 7.95
C SER A 129 27.52 28.36 7.54
N GLU A 130 28.72 28.00 7.05
CA GLU A 130 29.77 28.93 6.63
C GLU A 130 29.61 29.45 5.19
N ALA A 131 28.48 29.18 4.54
CA ALA A 131 28.25 29.68 3.18
C ALA A 131 28.18 31.23 3.16
N PRO A 132 28.75 31.87 2.13
CA PRO A 132 28.77 33.33 2.03
C PRO A 132 27.37 33.91 1.72
N TRP A 133 26.50 33.14 1.07
CA TRP A 133 25.15 33.55 0.69
C TRP A 133 24.19 33.51 1.87
N LYS A 134 23.55 34.64 2.18
CA LYS A 134 22.59 34.82 3.27
C LYS A 134 21.15 34.97 2.79
N THR A 135 20.96 35.17 1.48
CA THR A 135 19.64 35.27 0.86
C THR A 135 19.52 34.35 -0.35
N LEU A 136 18.28 33.99 -0.74
CA LEU A 136 18.06 33.17 -1.93
C LEU A 136 18.58 33.83 -3.22
N PRO A 137 18.42 35.17 -3.44
CA PRO A 137 19.02 35.83 -4.58
C PRO A 137 20.54 35.80 -4.62
N GLU A 138 21.22 35.76 -3.47
CA GLU A 138 22.69 35.62 -3.45
C GLU A 138 23.14 34.21 -3.84
N LEU A 139 22.33 33.19 -3.54
CA LEU A 139 22.63 31.79 -3.82
C LEU A 139 22.42 31.39 -5.29
N LEU A 140 21.41 31.97 -5.96
CA LEU A 140 21.03 31.67 -7.34
C LEU A 140 21.90 32.42 -8.36
#